data_AF-A0A968J8F4-F1
#
_entry.id   AF-A0A968J8F4-F1
#
_cell.length_a   1.000
_cell.length_b   1.000
_cell.length_c   1.000
_cell.angle_alpha   90.00
_cell.angle_beta   90.00
_cell.angle_gamma   90.00
#
_symmetry.space_group_name_H-M   'P 1'
#
loop_
_entity.id
_entity.type
_entity.pdbx_description
1 polymer ?
#
loop_
_entity_poly.entity_id
_entity_poly.type
_entity_poly.pdbx_seq_one_letter_code
_entity_poly.pdbx_strand_id
1 'polypeptide(L)'
;MIALQCLQHSELGGYTKLVYARKIYNFVKDTSPSELENLFDINGIKFYRKDRNSKKLKIIEYNKPIFYRLENNRFGISFNPMMSRIESTKEIEDIYREISKFASEPKNQLTFQLRKDEILIVDNFSLLHARTEFPEDGGRLLRRAWYDGESNYDLNLGFLP
;
A
#
# COMPACT_ATOMS: atom_id res chain seq x y z
N MET A 1 2.19 5.05 11.96
CA MET A 1 2.32 6.08 10.87
C MET A 1 3.69 6.03 10.21
N ILE A 2 3.87 6.66 9.04
CA ILE A 2 5.18 6.83 8.36
C ILE A 2 5.38 8.30 7.96
N ALA A 3 6.60 8.82 8.13
CA ALA A 3 7.03 10.08 7.54
C ALA A 3 8.15 9.89 6.51
N LEU A 4 8.08 10.67 5.45
CA LEU A 4 9.05 10.74 4.37
C LEU A 4 9.46 12.21 4.18
N GLN A 5 10.71 12.54 4.51
CA GLN A 5 11.29 13.86 4.21
C GLN A 5 12.07 13.78 2.91
N CYS A 6 11.82 14.69 1.98
CA CYS A 6 12.60 14.78 0.75
C CYS A 6 13.84 15.66 0.96
N LEU A 7 15.02 15.08 0.71
CA LEU A 7 16.29 15.81 0.67
C LEU A 7 16.68 16.18 -0.77
N GLN A 8 16.28 15.34 -1.71
CA GLN A 8 16.48 15.53 -3.14
C GLN A 8 15.33 14.87 -3.88
N HIS A 9 14.68 15.62 -4.76
CA HIS A 9 13.67 15.10 -5.68
C HIS A 9 14.31 14.79 -7.02
N SER A 10 13.68 13.89 -7.79
CA SER A 10 14.10 13.65 -9.17
C SER A 10 13.38 14.62 -10.09
N GLU A 11 14.11 15.17 -11.06
CA GLU A 11 13.56 16.07 -12.10
C GLU A 11 12.63 15.32 -13.07
N LEU A 12 12.89 14.02 -13.29
CA LEU A 12 12.10 13.16 -14.16
C LEU A 12 11.49 12.02 -13.36
N GLY A 13 10.17 12.05 -13.18
CA GLY A 13 9.45 10.99 -12.47
C GLY A 13 9.60 11.10 -10.96
N GLY A 14 9.58 9.95 -10.26
CA GLY A 14 9.67 9.90 -8.79
C GLY A 14 8.48 10.53 -8.04
N TYR A 15 7.37 10.78 -8.73
CA TYR A 15 6.14 11.33 -8.16
C TYR A 15 5.59 10.35 -7.14
N THR A 16 5.24 10.87 -5.97
CA THR A 16 4.56 10.10 -4.93
C THR A 16 3.14 9.80 -5.40
N LYS A 17 2.71 8.56 -5.17
CA LYS A 17 1.33 8.10 -5.42
C LYS A 17 0.73 7.61 -4.12
N LEU A 18 -0.46 8.09 -3.79
CA LEU A 18 -1.23 7.62 -2.64
C LEU A 18 -2.58 7.07 -3.09
N VAL A 19 -3.01 5.95 -2.50
CA VAL A 19 -4.33 5.35 -2.73
C VAL A 19 -5.01 5.13 -1.39
N TYR A 20 -6.23 5.63 -1.24
CA TYR A 20 -6.98 5.53 0.00
C TYR A 20 -7.54 4.13 0.21
N ALA A 21 -7.23 3.50 1.34
CA ALA A 21 -7.63 2.13 1.67
C ALA A 21 -9.15 1.93 1.63
N ARG A 22 -9.92 2.93 2.08
CA ARG A 22 -11.39 2.90 2.05
C ARG A 22 -11.94 2.76 0.63
N LYS A 23 -11.31 3.39 -0.37
CA LYS A 23 -11.73 3.26 -1.78
C LYS A 23 -11.52 1.83 -2.28
N ILE A 24 -10.43 1.19 -1.86
CA ILE A 24 -10.15 -0.22 -2.18
C ILE A 24 -11.16 -1.14 -1.47
N TYR A 25 -11.42 -0.90 -0.18
CA TYR A 25 -12.42 -1.66 0.57
C TYR A 25 -13.81 -1.58 -0.08
N ASN A 26 -14.26 -0.37 -0.42
CA ASN A 26 -15.55 -0.18 -1.09
C ASN A 26 -15.57 -0.86 -2.46
N PHE A 27 -14.50 -0.75 -3.25
CA PHE A 27 -14.38 -1.45 -4.53
C PHE A 27 -14.60 -2.96 -4.36
N VAL A 28 -13.89 -3.62 -3.43
CA VAL A 28 -14.07 -5.06 -3.19
C VAL A 28 -15.45 -5.40 -2.65
N LYS A 29 -15.98 -4.56 -1.74
CA LYS A 29 -17.34 -4.74 -1.21
C LYS A 29 -18.39 -4.73 -2.32
N ASP A 30 -18.20 -3.88 -3.33
CA ASP A 30 -19.14 -3.71 -4.43
C ASP A 30 -18.97 -4.81 -5.51
N THR A 31 -17.74 -5.28 -5.77
CA THR A 31 -17.46 -6.27 -6.83
C THR A 31 -17.42 -7.71 -6.36
N SER A 32 -17.11 -7.97 -5.09
CA SER A 32 -16.92 -9.31 -4.53
C SER A 32 -17.35 -9.40 -3.06
N PRO A 33 -18.62 -9.05 -2.73
CA PRO A 33 -19.10 -8.99 -1.35
C PRO A 33 -19.00 -10.31 -0.59
N SER A 34 -19.14 -11.45 -1.26
CA SER A 34 -19.07 -12.79 -0.64
C SER A 34 -17.68 -13.13 -0.10
N GLU A 35 -16.63 -12.56 -0.68
CA GLU A 35 -15.23 -12.83 -0.31
C GLU A 35 -14.66 -11.78 0.64
N LEU A 36 -15.38 -10.69 0.91
CA LEU A 36 -14.87 -9.57 1.67
C LEU A 36 -14.36 -9.97 3.06
N GLU A 37 -15.08 -10.85 3.76
CA GLU A 37 -14.67 -11.32 5.09
C GLU A 37 -13.42 -12.19 5.05
N ASN A 38 -13.19 -12.95 3.98
CA ASN A 38 -11.98 -13.77 3.81
C ASN A 38 -10.72 -12.89 3.69
N LEU A 39 -10.84 -11.64 3.26
CA LEU A 39 -9.72 -10.70 3.20
C LEU A 39 -9.28 -10.15 4.56
N PHE A 40 -10.08 -10.38 5.61
CA PHE A 40 -9.72 -10.11 7.00
C PHE A 40 -9.09 -11.32 7.70
N ASP A 41 -9.18 -12.52 7.12
CA ASP A 41 -8.60 -13.73 7.70
C ASP A 41 -7.08 -13.73 7.53
N ILE A 42 -6.36 -13.81 8.65
CA ILE A 42 -4.91 -13.94 8.66
C ILE A 42 -4.42 -15.18 7.91
N ASN A 43 -5.20 -16.26 7.92
CA ASN A 43 -4.88 -17.51 7.25
C ASN A 43 -5.43 -17.59 5.82
N GLY A 44 -6.18 -16.58 5.38
CA GLY A 44 -6.77 -16.54 4.05
C GLY A 44 -5.74 -16.45 2.93
N ILE A 45 -4.57 -15.86 3.19
CA ILE A 45 -3.51 -15.71 2.19
C ILE A 45 -2.14 -15.99 2.78
N LYS A 46 -1.39 -16.87 2.12
CA LYS A 46 0.02 -17.11 2.39
C LYS A 46 0.89 -16.35 1.39
N PHE A 47 1.88 -15.63 1.91
CA PHE A 47 2.78 -14.79 1.14
C PHE A 47 4.18 -15.37 1.12
N TYR A 48 4.85 -15.23 -0.03
CA TYR A 48 6.22 -15.67 -0.24
C TYR A 48 7.09 -14.50 -0.69
N ARG A 49 8.20 -14.26 0.01
CA ARG A 49 9.18 -13.25 -0.41
C ARG A 49 10.61 -13.75 -0.26
N LYS A 50 11.51 -13.25 -1.12
CA LYS A 50 12.94 -13.44 -0.94
C LYS A 50 13.41 -12.75 0.34
N ASP A 51 14.23 -13.44 1.12
CA ASP A 51 14.94 -12.85 2.25
C ASP A 51 16.01 -11.89 1.73
N ARG A 52 15.83 -10.60 1.99
CA ARG A 52 16.77 -9.55 1.55
C ARG A 52 18.05 -9.50 2.39
N ASN A 53 18.07 -10.16 3.56
CA ASN A 53 19.22 -10.17 4.47
C ASN A 53 20.09 -11.43 4.29
N SER A 54 19.61 -12.42 3.54
CA SER A 54 20.34 -13.66 3.27
C SER A 54 21.22 -13.51 2.03
N LYS A 55 22.50 -13.91 2.15
CA LYS A 55 23.41 -14.05 0.99
C LYS A 55 23.03 -15.22 0.07
N LYS A 56 22.18 -16.15 0.56
CA LYS A 56 21.65 -17.29 -0.21
C LYS A 56 20.20 -17.02 -0.60
N LEU A 57 19.75 -17.59 -1.73
CA LEU A 57 18.34 -17.55 -2.12
C LEU A 57 17.49 -18.29 -1.07
N LYS A 58 16.95 -17.54 -0.12
CA LYS A 58 16.05 -18.03 0.92
C LYS A 58 14.69 -17.39 0.71
N ILE A 59 13.64 -18.20 0.76
CA ILE A 59 12.25 -17.74 0.71
C ILE A 59 11.71 -17.71 2.14
N ILE A 60 11.01 -16.63 2.48
CA ILE A 60 10.27 -16.46 3.72
C ILE A 60 8.80 -16.61 3.39
N GLU A 61 8.13 -17.46 4.15
CA GLU A 61 6.69 -17.71 4.10
C GLU A 61 6.05 -17.06 5.32
N TYR A 62 4.92 -16.39 5.12
CA TYR A 62 4.18 -15.75 6.20
C TYR A 62 2.73 -15.52 5.81
N ASN A 63 1.87 -15.48 6.82
CA ASN A 63 0.44 -15.24 6.70
C ASN A 63 0.13 -13.79 7.13
N LYS A 64 -0.78 -13.13 6.42
CA LYS A 64 -1.33 -11.83 6.84
C LYS A 64 -2.65 -11.57 6.11
N PRO A 65 -3.60 -10.84 6.72
CA PRO A 65 -4.78 -10.42 5.98
C PRO A 65 -4.46 -9.24 5.05
N ILE A 66 -5.35 -8.99 4.07
CA ILE A 66 -5.30 -7.77 3.25
C ILE A 66 -5.85 -6.60 4.06
N PHE A 67 -6.99 -6.80 4.72
CA PHE A 67 -7.64 -5.80 5.55
C PHE A 67 -7.52 -6.14 7.04
N TYR A 68 -7.46 -5.11 7.87
CA TYR A 68 -7.40 -5.23 9.33
C TYR A 68 -8.61 -4.53 9.91
N ARG A 69 -9.23 -5.10 10.94
CA ARG A 69 -10.18 -4.37 11.77
C ARG A 69 -9.37 -3.59 12.79
N LEU A 70 -9.53 -2.27 12.79
CA LEU A 70 -8.88 -1.37 13.73
C LEU A 70 -9.91 -0.88 14.75
N GLU A 71 -9.44 -0.19 15.80
CA GLU A 71 -10.32 0.45 16.76
C GLU A 71 -11.28 1.46 16.09
N ASN A 72 -12.40 1.72 16.76
CA ASN A 72 -13.44 2.66 16.31
C ASN A 72 -14.06 2.33 14.94
N ASN A 73 -14.24 1.05 14.62
CA ASN A 73 -14.83 0.56 13.36
C ASN A 73 -14.07 1.00 12.10
N ARG A 74 -12.78 1.32 12.23
CA ARG A 74 -11.92 1.62 11.09
C ARG A 74 -11.34 0.34 10.52
N PHE A 75 -10.83 0.44 9.29
CA PHE A 75 -10.14 -0.67 8.64
C PHE A 75 -8.78 -0.22 8.12
N GLY A 76 -7.77 -1.05 8.34
CA GLY A 76 -6.43 -0.89 7.78
C GLY A 76 -6.23 -1.76 6.55
N ILE A 77 -5.23 -1.43 5.73
CA ILE A 77 -4.80 -2.27 4.62
C ILE A 77 -3.30 -2.60 4.72
N SER A 78 -2.94 -3.83 4.39
CA SER A 78 -1.57 -4.18 4.04
C SER A 78 -1.55 -4.93 2.71
N PHE A 79 -1.16 -4.21 1.66
CA PHE A 79 -1.12 -4.73 0.31
C PHE A 79 0.22 -4.41 -0.35
N ASN A 80 0.74 -5.33 -1.17
CA ASN A 80 1.98 -5.11 -1.91
C ASN A 80 1.84 -5.72 -3.32
N PRO A 81 1.58 -4.91 -4.36
CA PRO A 81 1.35 -5.43 -5.72
C PRO A 81 2.56 -6.15 -6.31
N MET A 82 3.77 -5.94 -5.76
CA MET A 82 5.01 -6.54 -6.23
C MET A 82 5.30 -7.90 -5.56
N MET A 83 4.32 -8.51 -4.89
CA MET A 83 4.53 -9.83 -4.30
C MET A 83 4.77 -10.86 -5.41
N SER A 84 5.90 -11.56 -5.34
CA SER A 84 6.29 -12.53 -6.37
C SER A 84 5.40 -13.78 -6.39
N ARG A 85 4.81 -14.14 -5.25
CA ARG A 85 3.92 -15.29 -5.11
C ARG A 85 3.03 -15.13 -3.88
N ILE A 86 1.75 -15.40 -4.08
CA ILE A 86 0.75 -15.61 -3.04
C ILE A 86 0.14 -16.99 -3.26
N GLU A 87 -0.44 -17.57 -2.21
CA GLU A 87 -1.20 -18.82 -2.28
C GLU A 87 -2.50 -18.62 -1.49
N SER A 88 -3.63 -18.83 -2.17
CA SER A 88 -4.99 -18.69 -1.62
C SER A 88 -5.99 -19.42 -2.54
N THR A 89 -7.29 -19.24 -2.32
CA THR A 89 -8.32 -19.67 -3.28
C THR A 89 -8.23 -18.86 -4.57
N LYS A 90 -8.82 -19.38 -5.66
CA LYS A 90 -8.77 -18.71 -6.96
C LYS A 90 -9.43 -17.33 -6.91
N GLU A 91 -10.53 -17.23 -6.17
CA GLU A 91 -11.35 -16.05 -5.97
C GLU A 91 -10.53 -14.95 -5.27
N ILE A 92 -9.81 -15.28 -4.20
CA ILE A 92 -8.99 -14.33 -3.46
C ILE A 92 -7.78 -13.89 -4.30
N GLU A 93 -7.19 -14.78 -5.09
CA GLU A 93 -6.14 -14.39 -6.04
C GLU A 93 -6.65 -13.45 -7.14
N ASP A 94 -7.86 -13.67 -7.64
CA ASP A 94 -8.51 -12.77 -8.61
C ASP A 94 -8.75 -11.39 -7.99
N ILE A 95 -9.33 -11.34 -6.79
CA ILE A 95 -9.52 -10.07 -6.06
C ILE A 95 -8.18 -9.38 -5.81
N TYR A 96 -7.12 -10.12 -5.47
CA TYR A 96 -5.78 -9.54 -5.30
C TYR A 96 -5.29 -8.85 -6.58
N ARG A 97 -5.48 -9.47 -7.75
CA ARG A 97 -5.15 -8.89 -9.05
C ARG A 97 -6.01 -7.66 -9.35
N GLU A 98 -7.30 -7.70 -9.03
CA GLU A 98 -8.22 -6.58 -9.22
C GLU A 98 -7.89 -5.39 -8.33
N ILE A 99 -7.53 -5.60 -7.06
CA ILE A 99 -7.04 -4.55 -6.16
C ILE A 99 -5.78 -3.90 -6.75
N SER A 100 -4.84 -4.71 -7.25
CA SER A 100 -3.62 -4.20 -7.91
C SER A 100 -3.95 -3.31 -9.11
N LYS A 101 -4.88 -3.77 -9.96
CA LYS A 101 -5.37 -3.00 -11.11
C LYS A 101 -6.05 -1.70 -10.66
N PHE A 102 -6.99 -1.77 -9.72
CA PHE A 102 -7.70 -0.62 -9.15
C PHE A 102 -6.72 0.42 -8.61
N ALA A 103 -5.74 -0.01 -7.81
CA ALA A 103 -4.74 0.87 -7.21
C ALA A 103 -3.78 1.48 -8.25
N SER A 104 -3.62 0.85 -9.42
CA SER A 104 -2.79 1.36 -10.51
C SER A 104 -3.48 2.42 -11.39
N GLU A 105 -4.83 2.51 -11.34
CA GLU A 105 -5.60 3.47 -12.13
C GLU A 105 -5.41 4.92 -11.63
N PRO A 106 -5.00 5.88 -12.49
CA PRO A 106 -4.72 7.26 -12.07
C PRO A 106 -5.87 7.97 -11.34
N LYS A 107 -7.13 7.71 -11.72
CA LYS A 107 -8.32 8.31 -11.06
C LYS A 107 -8.47 7.92 -9.58
N ASN A 108 -7.83 6.81 -9.17
CA ASN A 108 -7.84 6.32 -7.80
C ASN A 108 -6.61 6.77 -7.00
N GLN A 109 -5.70 7.53 -7.64
CA GLN A 109 -4.43 7.97 -7.06
C GLN A 109 -4.45 9.48 -6.82
N LEU A 110 -3.98 9.89 -5.64
CA LEU A 110 -3.37 11.21 -5.50
C LEU A 110 -1.92 11.12 -5.96
N THR A 111 -1.55 11.91 -6.96
CA THR A 111 -0.18 11.94 -7.49
C THR A 111 0.40 13.35 -7.36
N PHE A 112 1.58 13.47 -6.76
CA PHE A 112 2.27 14.74 -6.59
C PHE A 112 3.78 14.53 -6.44
N GLN A 113 4.56 15.57 -6.72
CA GLN A 113 6.00 15.55 -6.48
C GLN A 113 6.27 16.04 -5.06
N LEU A 114 6.95 15.24 -4.25
CA LEU A 114 7.45 15.68 -2.95
C LEU A 114 8.77 16.43 -3.19
N ARG A 115 8.75 17.74 -2.98
CA ARG A 115 9.89 18.64 -3.25
C ARG A 115 10.87 18.63 -2.08
N LYS A 116 12.08 19.14 -2.35
CA LYS A 116 13.12 19.27 -1.32
C LYS A 116 12.58 20.02 -0.09
N ASP A 117 12.95 19.50 1.07
CA ASP A 117 12.57 19.95 2.41
C ASP A 117 11.09 19.75 2.80
N GLU A 118 10.24 19.26 1.88
CA GLU A 118 8.88 18.84 2.22
C GLU A 118 8.87 17.49 2.95
N ILE A 119 7.89 17.35 3.86
CA ILE A 119 7.67 16.14 4.64
C ILE A 119 6.26 15.64 4.37
N LEU A 120 6.16 14.41 3.89
CA LEU A 120 4.90 13.67 3.83
C LEU A 120 4.75 12.84 5.10
N ILE A 121 3.65 13.04 5.83
CA ILE A 121 3.25 12.20 6.96
C ILE A 121 1.95 11.51 6.59
N VAL A 122 1.92 10.18 6.66
CA VAL A 122 0.72 9.40 6.35
C VAL A 122 0.44 8.33 7.40
N ASP A 123 -0.84 8.07 7.61
CA ASP A 123 -1.29 6.85 8.27
C ASP A 123 -1.10 5.67 7.30
N ASN A 124 -0.15 4.80 7.65
CA ASN A 124 0.24 3.67 6.82
C ASN A 124 -0.83 2.56 6.78
N PHE A 125 -1.80 2.57 7.70
CA PHE A 125 -2.95 1.65 7.64
C PHE A 125 -4.05 2.18 6.72
N SER A 126 -4.21 3.49 6.65
CA SER A 126 -5.26 4.14 5.85
C SER A 126 -4.87 4.34 4.39
N LEU A 127 -3.58 4.23 4.04
CA LEU A 127 -3.06 4.56 2.72
C LEU A 127 -2.07 3.54 2.18
N LEU A 128 -2.25 3.15 0.91
CA LEU A 128 -1.15 2.61 0.11
C LEU A 128 -0.33 3.75 -0.46
N HIS A 129 0.98 3.56 -0.53
CA HIS A 129 1.90 4.54 -1.10
C HIS A 129 2.87 3.87 -2.08
N ALA A 130 3.14 4.56 -3.18
CA ALA A 130 4.07 4.15 -4.21
C ALA A 130 4.77 5.37 -4.82
N ARG A 131 5.53 5.14 -5.88
CA ARG A 131 6.11 6.21 -6.69
C ARG A 131 6.10 5.83 -8.17
N THR A 132 6.12 6.83 -9.05
CA THR A 132 6.47 6.57 -10.46
C THR A 132 7.95 6.18 -10.57
N GLU A 133 8.28 5.53 -11.67
CA GLU A 133 9.66 5.31 -12.08
C GLU A 133 10.40 6.65 -12.24
N PHE A 134 11.73 6.60 -12.10
CA PHE A 134 12.64 7.70 -12.36
C PHE A 134 14.01 7.14 -12.77
N PRO A 135 14.85 7.89 -13.48
CA PRO A 135 16.18 7.45 -13.91
C PRO A 135 17.08 7.09 -12.72
N GLU A 136 17.93 6.07 -12.85
CA GLU A 136 18.84 5.65 -11.76
C GLU A 136 19.83 6.77 -11.37
N ASP A 137 20.28 7.55 -12.34
CA ASP A 137 21.13 8.73 -12.17
C ASP A 137 20.33 10.00 -11.80
N GLY A 138 19.00 9.95 -11.87
CA GLY A 138 18.09 11.08 -11.64
C GLY A 138 17.96 11.53 -10.19
N GLY A 139 18.70 10.92 -9.26
CA GLY A 139 18.93 11.38 -7.89
C GLY A 139 17.66 11.67 -7.07
N ARG A 140 17.17 10.68 -6.32
CA ARG A 140 16.07 10.86 -5.35
C ARG A 140 16.47 10.36 -3.98
N LEU A 141 16.46 11.24 -2.99
CA LEU A 141 16.84 10.91 -1.62
C LEU A 141 15.74 11.30 -0.64
N LEU A 142 15.21 10.29 0.05
CA LEU A 142 14.23 10.46 1.12
C LEU A 142 14.80 9.93 2.44
N ARG A 143 14.59 10.67 3.53
CA ARG A 143 14.69 10.11 4.89
C ARG A 143 13.34 9.54 5.28
N ARG A 144 13.33 8.37 5.92
CA ARG A 144 12.11 7.69 6.37
C ARG A 144 12.16 7.48 7.88
N ALA A 145 11.06 7.82 8.54
CA ALA A 145 10.81 7.48 9.94
C ALA A 145 9.51 6.68 10.07
N TRP A 146 9.53 5.65 10.91
CA TRP A 146 8.33 4.92 11.33
C TRP A 146 7.92 5.42 12.71
N TYR A 147 6.62 5.51 12.92
CA TYR A 147 6.04 5.86 14.21
C TYR A 147 5.07 4.76 14.61
N ASP A 148 5.19 4.27 15.84
CA ASP A 148 4.39 3.18 16.39
C ASP A 148 2.99 3.63 16.86
N GLY A 149 2.55 4.81 16.42
CA GLY A 149 1.22 5.34 16.68
C GLY A 149 0.20 4.97 15.60
N GLU A 150 -0.99 4.59 16.04
CA GLU A 150 -2.22 4.51 15.25
C GLU A 150 -2.99 5.83 15.39
N SER A 151 -3.48 6.38 14.27
CA SER A 151 -4.40 7.54 14.33
C SER A 151 -5.76 7.06 14.81
N ASN A 152 -6.48 7.79 15.67
CA ASN A 152 -7.87 7.47 16.02
C ASN A 152 -8.91 8.08 15.05
N TYR A 153 -8.45 8.80 14.03
CA TYR A 153 -9.30 9.53 13.09
C TYR A 153 -9.31 8.87 11.70
N ASP A 154 -10.47 8.91 11.04
CA ASP A 154 -10.61 8.56 9.62
C ASP A 154 -10.04 9.68 8.74
N LEU A 155 -9.08 9.34 7.88
CA LEU A 155 -8.52 10.27 6.90
C LEU A 155 -9.47 10.43 5.71
N ASN A 156 -10.26 11.50 5.68
CA ASN A 156 -10.93 11.93 4.45
C ASN A 156 -9.97 12.77 3.61
N LEU A 157 -9.29 12.11 2.68
CA LEU A 157 -8.53 12.83 1.66
C LEU A 157 -9.54 13.49 0.71
N GLY A 158 -9.84 14.77 0.97
CA GLY A 158 -10.85 15.60 0.31
C GLY A 158 -10.64 15.87 -1.18
N PHE A 159 -10.17 14.89 -1.95
CA PHE A 159 -10.17 14.91 -3.40
C PHE A 159 -11.61 14.74 -3.89
N LEU A 160 -12.33 15.86 -3.92
CA LEU A 160 -13.43 16.04 -4.85
C LEU A 160 -12.83 16.26 -6.26
N PRO A 161 -13.50 15.79 -7.32
CA PRO A 161 -13.06 15.94 -8.70
C PRO A 161 -12.83 17.40 -9.11
#